data_AF-A0A2E2IVP9-F1
#
_entry.id   AF-A0A2E2IVP9-F1
#
_cell.length_a   1.000
_cell.length_b   1.000
_cell.length_c   1.000
_cell.angle_alpha   90.00
_cell.angle_beta   90.00
_cell.angle_gamma   90.00
#
_symmetry.space_group_name_H-M   'P 1'
#
loop_
_entity.id
_entity.type
_entity.pdbx_description
1 polymer ?
#
loop_
_entity_poly.entity_id
_entity_poly.type
_entity_poly.pdbx_seq_one_letter_code
_entity_poly.pdbx_strand_id
1 'polypeptide(L)' 'MTFVTLIAAGVAAALIAGVISGILIGGKALGYEMAGAMGGLYGFLSGAAAVVVGSLLITLIPGVA' A
#
# COMPACT_ATOMS: atom_id res chain seq x y z
N MET A 1 -6.19 9.71 17.37
CA MET A 1 -5.45 9.60 16.09
C MET A 1 -6.11 10.54 15.10
N THR A 2 -5.36 11.33 14.33
CA THR A 2 -5.93 12.27 13.35
C THR A 2 -6.08 11.59 11.98
N PHE A 3 -7.00 12.08 11.14
CA PHE A 3 -7.22 11.55 9.78
C PHE A 3 -5.93 11.47 8.94
N VAL A 4 -5.08 12.49 9.06
CA VAL A 4 -3.78 12.53 8.40
C VAL A 4 -2.85 11.41 8.86
N THR A 5 -2.84 11.09 10.17
CA THR A 5 -2.02 9.97 10.69
C THR A 5 -2.52 8.60 10.22
N LEU A 6 -3.83 8.44 9.96
CA LEU A 6 -4.38 7.19 9.41
C LEU A 6 -4.00 7.00 7.94
N ILE A 7 -4.03 8.08 7.15
CA ILE A 7 -3.56 8.04 5.75
C ILE A 7 -2.07 7.70 5.72
N ALA A 8 -1.26 8.36 6.54
CA ALA A 8 0.18 8.08 6.61
C ALA A 8 0.47 6.61 6.99
N ALA A 9 -0.26 6.07 7.98
CA ALA A 9 -0.15 4.67 8.38
C ALA A 9 -0.57 3.70 7.27
N GLY A 10 -1.66 3.98 6.55
CA GLY A 10 -2.13 3.16 5.43
C GLY A 10 -1.14 3.13 4.26
N VAL A 11 -0.57 4.30 3.92
CA VAL A 11 0.46 4.41 2.88
C VAL A 11 1.72 3.65 3.28
N ALA A 12 2.18 3.77 4.53
CA ALA A 12 3.32 3.03 5.04
C ALA A 12 3.09 1.51 5.00
N ALA A 13 1.90 1.05 5.42
CA ALA A 13 1.53 -0.35 5.36
C ALA A 13 1.52 -0.91 3.93
N ALA A 14 1.00 -0.14 2.96
CA ALA A 14 0.98 -0.56 1.57
C ALA A 14 2.38 -0.63 0.94
N LEU A 15 3.28 0.26 1.35
CA LEU A 15 4.67 0.26 0.89
C LEU A 15 5.40 -1.00 1.41
N ILE A 16 5.25 -1.31 2.69
CA ILE A 16 5.81 -2.52 3.31
C ILE A 16 5.24 -3.79 2.67
N ALA A 17 3.92 -3.86 2.51
CA ALA A 17 3.25 -5.00 1.87
C ALA A 17 3.69 -5.16 0.40
N GLY A 18 3.86 -4.06 -0.32
CA GLY A 18 4.38 -4.03 -1.69
C GLY A 18 5.79 -4.60 -1.79
N VAL A 19 6.71 -4.15 -0.94
CA VAL A 19 8.09 -4.67 -0.92
C VAL A 19 8.09 -6.17 -0.63
N ILE A 20 7.38 -6.61 0.41
CA ILE A 20 7.32 -8.02 0.79
C ILE A 20 6.74 -8.88 -0.34
N SER A 21 5.61 -8.46 -0.92
CA SER A 21 4.98 -9.19 -2.02
C SER A 21 5.83 -9.22 -3.28
N GLY A 22 6.51 -8.12 -3.63
CA GLY A 22 7.46 -8.07 -4.75
C GLY A 22 8.60 -9.06 -4.58
N ILE A 23 9.22 -9.11 -3.40
CA ILE A 23 10.28 -10.07 -3.07
C ILE A 23 9.76 -11.52 -3.18
N LEU A 24 8.58 -11.81 -2.62
CA LEU A 24 8.01 -13.16 -2.61
C LEU A 24 7.62 -13.66 -4.00
N ILE A 25 7.08 -12.78 -4.86
CA ILE A 25 6.56 -13.15 -6.18
C ILE A 25 7.66 -13.09 -7.24
N GLY A 26 8.42 -12.00 -7.28
CA GLY A 26 9.37 -11.69 -8.35
C GLY A 26 10.83 -11.98 -8.02
N GLY A 27 11.16 -12.27 -6.76
CA GLY A 27 12.55 -12.36 -6.29
C GLY A 27 13.40 -13.38 -7.05
N LYS A 28 12.84 -14.54 -7.41
CA LYS A 28 13.55 -15.58 -8.17
C LYS A 28 13.79 -15.24 -9.65
N ALA A 29 12.99 -14.34 -10.22
CA ALA A 29 13.06 -13.99 -11.65
C ALA A 29 13.88 -12.72 -11.90
N LEU A 30 13.78 -11.73 -11.00
CA LEU A 30 14.36 -10.40 -11.16
C LEU A 30 15.54 -10.13 -10.22
N GLY A 31 15.76 -11.01 -9.22
CA GLY A 31 16.63 -10.75 -8.07
C GLY A 31 15.87 -10.04 -6.95
N TYR A 32 16.21 -10.34 -5.70
CA TYR A 32 15.44 -9.87 -4.54
C TYR A 32 15.46 -8.34 -4.36
N GLU A 33 16.58 -7.68 -4.66
CA GLU A 33 16.70 -6.22 -4.54
C GLU A 33 15.82 -5.51 -5.58
N MET A 34 15.91 -5.92 -6.85
CA MET A 34 15.09 -5.34 -7.91
C MET A 34 13.61 -5.67 -7.72
N ALA A 35 13.28 -6.91 -7.33
CA ALA A 35 11.91 -7.31 -7.05
C ALA A 35 11.30 -6.56 -5.86
N GLY A 36 12.08 -6.31 -4.80
CA GLY A 36 11.67 -5.49 -3.66
C GLY A 36 11.48 -4.02 -4.03
N ALA A 37 12.39 -3.45 -4.84
CA ALA A 37 12.25 -2.08 -5.32
C ALA A 37 10.99 -1.90 -6.19
N MET A 38 10.76 -2.80 -7.15
CA MET A 38 9.56 -2.77 -7.98
C MET A 38 8.29 -3.01 -7.15
N GLY A 39 8.33 -3.97 -6.22
CA GLY A 39 7.23 -4.24 -5.30
C GLY A 39 6.86 -3.05 -4.42
N GLY A 40 7.85 -2.36 -3.85
CA GLY A 40 7.61 -1.14 -3.08
C GLY A 40 7.02 -0.01 -3.90
N LEU A 41 7.50 0.17 -5.13
CA LEU A 41 7.02 1.22 -6.05
C LEU A 41 5.57 0.97 -6.47
N TYR A 42 5.24 -0.26 -6.88
CA TYR A 42 3.86 -0.64 -7.22
C TYR A 42 2.94 -0.73 -6.00
N GLY A 43 3.46 -1.16 -4.86
CA GLY A 43 2.73 -1.17 -3.59
C GLY A 43 2.39 0.23 -3.09
N PHE A 44 3.29 1.21 -3.28
CA PHE A 44 2.99 2.61 -3.03
C PHE A 44 1.94 3.13 -4.01
N LEU A 45 2.09 2.89 -5.31
CA LEU A 45 1.15 3.39 -6.33
C LEU A 45 -0.27 2.84 -6.11
N SER A 46 -0.40 1.51 -5.99
CA SER A 46 -1.68 0.84 -5.79
C SER A 46 -2.24 1.06 -4.39
N GLY A 47 -1.37 1.08 -3.39
CA GLY A 47 -1.68 1.36 -2.00
C GLY A 47 -2.21 2.75 -1.75
N ALA A 48 -1.59 3.76 -2.34
CA ALA A 48 -2.06 5.14 -2.25
C ALA A 48 -3.48 5.27 -2.86
N ALA A 49 -3.72 4.64 -4.00
CA ALA A 49 -5.06 4.59 -4.59
C ALA A 49 -6.06 3.88 -3.65
N ALA A 50 -5.68 2.75 -3.05
CA ALA A 50 -6.52 2.01 -2.10
C ALA A 50 -6.81 2.82 -0.83
N VAL A 51 -5.85 3.57 -0.29
CA VAL A 51 -6.04 4.44 0.87
C VAL A 51 -7.00 5.58 0.54
N VAL A 52 -6.88 6.21 -0.63
CA VAL A 52 -7.79 7.29 -1.06
C VAL A 52 -9.20 6.76 -1.26
N VAL A 53 -9.36 5.67 -2.02
CA VAL A 53 -10.67 5.07 -2.30
C VAL A 53 -11.31 4.55 -1.01
N GLY A 54 -10.55 3.83 -0.17
CA GLY A 54 -11.03 3.34 1.12
C GLY A 54 -11.46 4.49 2.04
N SER A 55 -10.70 5.58 2.09
CA SER A 55 -11.05 6.76 2.87
C SER A 55 -12.33 7.43 2.37
N LEU A 56 -12.51 7.54 1.04
CA LEU A 56 -13.73 8.05 0.43
C LEU A 56 -14.94 7.16 0.75
N LEU A 57 -14.80 5.84 0.65
CA LEU A 57 -15.88 4.90 0.95
C LEU A 57 -16.31 4.97 2.41
N ILE A 58 -15.34 4.99 3.34
CA ILE A 58 -15.63 5.12 4.78
C ILE A 58 -16.32 6.46 5.08
N THR A 59 -15.96 7.53 4.39
CA THR A 59 -16.52 8.88 4.63
C THR A 59 -17.90 9.06 3.98
N LEU A 60 -18.15 8.45 2.82
CA LEU A 60 -19.36 8.66 2.02
C LEU A 60 -20.47 7.63 2.27
N ILE A 61 -20.15 6.47 2.87
CA ILE A 61 -21.12 5.41 3.16
C ILE A 61 -21.51 5.49 4.64
N PRO A 62 -22.77 5.85 4.98
CA PRO A 62 -23.23 5.88 6.36
C PRO A 62 -23.12 4.48 7.01
N GLY A 63 -22.51 4.40 8.20
CA GLY A 63 -22.40 3.17 8.99
C GLY A 63 -21.08 2.40 8.87
N VAL A 64 -20.07 2.96 8.20
CA VAL A 64 -18.74 2.34 8.04
C VAL A 64 -17.71 2.89 9.05
N ALA A 65 -18.00 4.00 9.74
CA ALA A 65 -17.20 4.60 10.82
C ALA A 65 -17.96 4.53 12.15
#